data_AF-A0A250IKR1-F1
#
_entry.id   AF-A0A250IKR1-F1
#
_cell.length_a   1.000
_cell.length_b   1.000
_cell.length_c   1.000
_cell.angle_alpha   90.00
_cell.angle_beta   90.00
_cell.angle_gamma   90.00
#
_symmetry.space_group_name_H-M   'P 1'
#
loop_
_entity.id
_entity.type
_entity.pdbx_description
1 polymer ?
#
loop_
_entity_poly.entity_id
_entity_poly.type
_entity_poly.pdbx_seq_one_letter_code
_entity_poly.pdbx_strand_id
1 'polypeptide(L)'
;MNTRDLITKAQDFLAEIGGTTPSQEQRELLDVLFDALLFIESTGQTYIFEDYRKHLVSDDPPRVVASFNTQAEADAWLRELPEPPSSAYVLVADQYHHLIYIREKSHRRLFPHPVLEHYLGARMREGLPLPVASFATRQEADAWFQGQSVPPRQAVIQISGEPHLAVYHPNINHRSIYPFSMAAHVEAPDGQGQKSGGEPSE
;
A
#
# COMPACT_ATOMS: atom_id res chain seq x y z
N MET A 1 11.26 14.30 18.38
CA MET A 1 12.15 13.13 18.55
C MET A 1 12.34 12.50 17.19
N ASN A 2 13.58 12.18 16.82
CA ASN A 2 13.83 11.46 15.57
C ASN A 2 13.42 9.98 15.73
N THR A 3 13.31 9.23 14.63
CA THR A 3 12.89 7.82 14.69
C THR A 3 13.86 6.94 15.47
N ARG A 4 15.16 7.23 15.41
CA ARG A 4 16.18 6.49 16.16
C ARG A 4 15.98 6.62 17.67
N ASP A 5 15.76 7.84 18.17
CA ASP A 5 15.49 8.09 19.59
C ASP A 5 14.21 7.34 20.03
N LEU A 6 13.20 7.28 19.16
CA LEU A 6 11.95 6.57 19.46
C LEU A 6 12.17 5.05 19.53
N ILE A 7 13.00 4.48 18.65
CA ILE A 7 13.35 3.06 18.69
C ILE A 7 14.08 2.73 19.98
N THR A 8 15.12 3.50 20.35
CA THR A 8 15.87 3.27 21.58
C THR A 8 14.97 3.34 22.82
N LYS A 9 14.11 4.37 22.92
CA LYS A 9 13.16 4.45 24.04
C LYS A 9 12.12 3.34 24.05
N ALA A 10 11.68 2.87 22.87
CA ALA A 10 10.76 1.75 22.79
C ALA A 10 11.42 0.44 23.25
N GLN A 11 12.68 0.20 22.90
CA GLN A 11 13.48 -0.92 23.41
C GLN A 11 13.63 -0.87 24.93
N ASP A 12 14.01 0.29 25.49
CA ASP A 12 14.13 0.48 26.94
C ASP A 12 12.80 0.18 27.66
N PHE A 13 11.70 0.68 27.10
CA PHE A 13 10.34 0.45 27.62
C PHE A 13 9.95 -1.03 27.58
N LEU A 14 10.22 -1.72 26.49
CA LEU A 14 9.95 -3.16 26.36
C LEU A 14 10.78 -3.98 27.37
N ALA A 15 12.05 -3.62 27.58
CA ALA A 15 12.92 -4.28 28.55
C ALA A 15 12.44 -4.08 30.00
N GLU A 16 11.97 -2.88 30.35
CA GLU A 16 11.38 -2.58 31.67
C GLU A 16 10.12 -3.41 31.93
N ILE A 17 9.21 -3.49 30.95
CA ILE A 17 8.01 -4.33 31.05
C ILE A 17 8.39 -5.81 31.15
N GLY A 18 9.36 -6.27 30.35
CA GLY A 18 9.83 -7.66 30.36
C GLY A 18 10.35 -8.09 31.74
N GLY A 19 11.11 -7.21 32.41
CA GLY A 19 11.66 -7.46 33.74
C GLY A 19 10.61 -7.62 34.85
N THR A 20 9.39 -7.10 34.65
CA THR A 20 8.30 -7.12 35.64
C THR A 20 7.17 -8.09 35.29
N THR A 21 7.15 -8.60 34.06
CA THR A 21 6.10 -9.51 33.56
C THR A 21 6.31 -10.93 34.10
N PRO A 22 5.34 -11.58 34.76
CA PRO A 22 5.51 -12.93 35.31
C PRO A 22 5.16 -14.05 34.33
N SER A 23 4.33 -13.78 33.31
CA SER A 23 3.92 -14.77 32.31
C SER A 23 5.01 -15.01 31.28
N GLN A 24 5.34 -16.28 31.02
CA GLN A 24 6.31 -16.67 30.00
C GLN A 24 5.83 -16.26 28.60
N GLU A 25 4.57 -16.50 28.26
CA GLU A 25 3.99 -16.13 26.96
C GLU A 25 4.10 -14.62 26.70
N GLN A 26 3.82 -13.81 27.71
CA GLN A 26 3.93 -12.36 27.57
C GLN A 26 5.37 -11.89 27.39
N ARG A 27 6.35 -12.55 28.03
CA ARG A 27 7.77 -12.25 27.81
C ARG A 27 8.19 -12.59 26.39
N GLU A 28 7.80 -13.76 25.88
CA GLU A 28 8.10 -14.17 24.50
C GLU A 28 7.55 -13.16 23.48
N LEU A 29 6.36 -12.59 23.71
CA LEU A 29 5.81 -11.52 22.88
C LEU A 29 6.63 -10.23 22.94
N LEU A 30 7.08 -9.82 24.14
CA LEU A 30 7.92 -8.64 24.32
C LEU A 30 9.30 -8.81 23.66
N ASP A 31 9.87 -10.01 23.75
CA ASP A 31 11.14 -10.35 23.11
C ASP A 31 11.04 -10.24 21.58
N VAL A 32 9.95 -10.76 20.98
CA VAL A 32 9.73 -10.61 19.53
C VAL A 32 9.61 -9.14 19.10
N LEU A 33 8.93 -8.31 19.90
CA LEU A 33 8.83 -6.87 19.62
C LEU A 33 10.20 -6.19 19.72
N PHE A 34 10.99 -6.55 20.74
CA PHE A 34 12.34 -6.04 20.92
C PHE A 34 13.24 -6.45 19.75
N ASP A 35 13.23 -7.73 19.36
CA ASP A 35 13.98 -8.28 18.25
C ASP A 35 13.61 -7.62 16.92
N ALA A 36 12.34 -7.30 16.70
CA ALA A 36 11.91 -6.56 15.52
C ALA A 36 12.51 -5.14 15.46
N LEU A 37 12.57 -4.43 16.58
CA LEU A 37 13.21 -3.12 16.68
C LEU A 37 14.72 -3.21 16.48
N LEU A 38 15.36 -4.21 17.11
CA LEU A 38 16.78 -4.48 16.96
C LEU A 38 17.13 -4.84 15.50
N PHE A 39 16.31 -5.64 14.84
CA PHE A 39 16.46 -5.99 13.42
C PHE A 39 16.46 -4.74 12.54
N ILE A 40 15.53 -3.80 12.77
CA ILE A 40 15.47 -2.54 12.00
C ILE A 40 16.79 -1.76 12.15
N GLU A 41 17.35 -1.67 13.35
CA GLU A 41 18.61 -0.97 13.57
C GLU A 41 19.83 -1.72 13.02
N SER A 42 19.93 -3.02 13.31
CA SER A 42 21.09 -3.85 12.96
C SER A 42 21.22 -4.08 11.45
N THR A 43 20.11 -3.99 10.70
CA THR A 43 20.08 -4.10 9.24
C THR A 43 20.13 -2.74 8.53
N GLY A 44 20.27 -1.63 9.27
CA GLY A 44 20.37 -0.29 8.69
C GLY A 44 19.05 0.26 8.11
N GLN A 45 17.91 -0.29 8.51
CA GLN A 45 16.59 0.05 7.98
C GLN A 45 15.91 1.24 8.67
N THR A 46 16.59 1.93 9.59
CA THR A 46 16.02 3.04 10.39
C THR A 46 15.36 4.12 9.54
N TYR A 47 16.00 4.57 8.45
CA TYR A 47 15.43 5.62 7.58
C TYR A 47 14.25 5.12 6.75
N ILE A 48 14.31 3.87 6.27
CA ILE A 48 13.20 3.25 5.54
C ILE A 48 11.99 3.11 6.47
N PHE A 49 12.21 2.70 7.72
CA PHE A 49 11.16 2.63 8.72
C PHE A 49 10.60 4.01 9.10
N GLU A 50 11.45 5.03 9.18
CA GLU A 50 11.00 6.41 9.37
C GLU A 50 10.08 6.87 8.24
N ASP A 51 10.45 6.62 6.98
CA ASP A 51 9.63 6.98 5.83
C ASP A 51 8.32 6.18 5.80
N TYR A 52 8.36 4.91 6.21
CA TYR A 52 7.15 4.10 6.38
C TYR A 52 6.22 4.67 7.47
N ARG A 53 6.76 5.10 8.62
CA ARG A 53 5.97 5.75 9.67
C ARG A 53 5.35 7.06 9.20
N LYS A 54 6.10 7.88 8.46
CA LYS A 54 5.57 9.11 7.83
C LYS A 54 4.44 8.78 6.86
N HIS A 55 4.55 7.67 6.14
CA HIS A 55 3.50 7.21 5.24
C HIS A 55 2.23 6.76 6.01
N LEU A 56 2.37 6.02 7.11
CA LEU A 56 1.20 5.55 7.89
C LEU A 56 0.34 6.67 8.49
N VAL A 57 0.96 7.80 8.83
CA VAL A 57 0.24 8.98 9.33
C VAL A 57 -0.07 9.98 8.22
N SER A 58 0.49 9.76 7.03
CA SER A 58 0.09 10.52 5.85
C SER A 58 -1.20 9.95 5.33
N ASP A 59 -1.93 10.83 4.67
CA ASP A 59 -3.18 10.50 4.02
C ASP A 59 -2.93 9.96 2.61
N ASP A 60 -1.72 9.45 2.33
CA ASP A 60 -1.25 9.06 0.99
C ASP A 60 -1.82 7.70 0.55
N PRO A 61 -1.96 7.46 -0.77
CA PRO A 61 -2.39 6.17 -1.31
C PRO A 61 -1.45 5.02 -0.89
N PRO A 62 -1.95 3.76 -0.86
CA PRO A 62 -1.18 2.61 -0.40
C PRO A 62 0.22 2.54 -1.05
N ARG A 63 1.25 2.33 -0.22
CA ARG A 63 2.64 2.27 -0.70
C ARG A 63 2.86 1.06 -1.61
N VAL A 64 3.50 1.31 -2.74
CA VAL A 64 3.91 0.29 -3.73
C VAL A 64 5.43 0.15 -3.76
N VAL A 65 5.97 -1.00 -4.16
CA VAL A 65 7.43 -1.25 -4.20
C VAL A 65 8.02 -1.32 -5.61
N ALA A 66 7.17 -1.47 -6.63
CA ALA A 66 7.56 -1.47 -8.04
C ALA A 66 6.35 -1.10 -8.92
N SER A 67 6.62 -0.68 -10.17
CA SER A 67 5.62 -0.52 -11.22
C SER A 67 6.07 -1.19 -12.51
N PHE A 68 5.11 -1.74 -13.26
CA PHE A 68 5.31 -2.45 -14.52
C PHE A 68 4.24 -2.03 -15.52
N ASN A 69 4.57 -2.04 -16.81
CA ASN A 69 3.59 -1.72 -17.85
C ASN A 69 2.69 -2.91 -18.16
N THR A 70 3.17 -4.14 -17.94
CA THR A 70 2.43 -5.36 -18.27
C THR A 70 2.53 -6.43 -17.18
N GLN A 71 1.54 -7.33 -17.15
CA GLN A 71 1.54 -8.49 -16.26
C GLN A 71 2.75 -9.40 -16.51
N ALA A 72 3.15 -9.57 -17.78
CA ALA A 72 4.28 -10.42 -18.14
C ALA A 72 5.61 -9.90 -17.57
N GLU A 73 5.82 -8.57 -17.57
CA GLU A 73 6.98 -7.93 -16.95
C GLU A 73 6.99 -8.14 -15.43
N ALA A 74 5.84 -7.93 -14.78
CA ALA A 74 5.70 -8.10 -13.34
C ALA A 74 5.95 -9.56 -12.90
N ASP A 75 5.43 -10.52 -13.66
CA ASP A 75 5.64 -11.94 -13.38
C ASP A 75 7.09 -12.37 -13.63
N ALA A 76 7.74 -11.82 -14.66
CA ALA A 76 9.16 -12.07 -14.91
C ALA A 76 10.02 -11.54 -13.76
N TRP A 77 9.79 -10.29 -13.35
CA TRP A 77 10.46 -9.69 -12.19
C TRP A 77 10.28 -10.52 -10.91
N LEU A 78 9.05 -10.96 -10.60
CA LEU A 78 8.80 -11.77 -9.40
C LEU A 78 9.51 -13.13 -9.44
N ARG A 79 9.65 -13.74 -10.62
CA ARG A 79 10.40 -15.00 -10.79
C ARG A 79 11.89 -14.81 -10.59
N GLU A 80 12.44 -13.69 -11.04
CA GLU A 80 13.88 -13.42 -10.99
C GLU A 80 14.37 -12.97 -9.61
N LEU A 81 13.48 -12.46 -8.75
CA LEU A 81 13.82 -12.13 -7.37
C LEU A 81 14.22 -13.39 -6.57
N PRO A 82 15.45 -13.45 -6.03
CA PRO A 82 15.88 -14.58 -5.20
C PRO A 82 15.07 -14.68 -3.90
N GLU A 83 14.87 -13.54 -3.23
CA GLU A 83 14.08 -13.42 -2.00
C GLU A 83 13.16 -12.19 -2.12
N PRO A 84 11.96 -12.34 -2.71
CA PRO A 84 10.99 -11.25 -2.76
C PRO A 84 10.45 -10.91 -1.36
N PRO A 85 9.89 -9.70 -1.15
CA PRO A 85 9.20 -9.36 0.09
C PRO A 85 8.11 -10.39 0.40
N SER A 86 7.87 -10.69 1.68
CA SER A 86 6.77 -11.58 2.09
C SER A 86 5.41 -11.04 1.64
N SER A 87 5.25 -9.72 1.68
CA SER A 87 4.08 -9.02 1.17
C SER A 87 4.42 -7.60 0.73
N ALA A 88 3.85 -7.16 -0.39
CA ALA A 88 3.96 -5.79 -0.88
C ALA A 88 2.88 -5.48 -1.91
N TYR A 89 2.61 -4.21 -2.20
CA TYR A 89 1.86 -3.82 -3.40
C TYR A 89 2.81 -3.45 -4.54
N VAL A 90 2.42 -3.75 -5.76
CA VAL A 90 3.06 -3.28 -7.00
C VAL A 90 1.99 -2.71 -7.93
N LEU A 91 2.40 -1.88 -8.89
CA LEU A 91 1.54 -1.42 -9.96
C LEU A 91 1.80 -2.24 -11.22
N VAL A 92 0.74 -2.72 -11.86
CA VAL A 92 0.79 -3.35 -13.18
C VAL A 92 -0.20 -2.60 -14.06
N ALA A 93 0.29 -1.90 -15.09
CA ALA A 93 -0.52 -0.98 -15.89
C ALA A 93 -1.32 0.00 -15.01
N ASP A 94 -0.64 0.61 -14.04
CA ASP A 94 -1.21 1.48 -12.98
C ASP A 94 -2.22 0.80 -12.03
N GLN A 95 -2.57 -0.47 -12.20
CA GLN A 95 -3.46 -1.20 -11.31
C GLN A 95 -2.71 -1.84 -10.13
N TYR A 96 -3.26 -1.69 -8.93
CA TYR A 96 -2.70 -2.31 -7.73
C TYR A 96 -2.78 -3.83 -7.77
N HIS A 97 -1.64 -4.46 -7.59
CA HIS A 97 -1.49 -5.90 -7.41
C HIS A 97 -0.83 -6.19 -6.08
N HIS A 98 -1.32 -7.21 -5.39
CA HIS A 98 -0.74 -7.69 -4.15
C HIS A 98 0.25 -8.82 -4.43
N LEU A 99 1.47 -8.64 -3.96
CA LEU A 99 2.51 -9.66 -3.91
C LEU A 99 2.38 -10.41 -2.60
N ILE A 100 2.33 -11.73 -2.69
CA ILE A 100 2.53 -12.62 -1.54
C ILE A 100 3.65 -13.60 -1.86
N TYR A 101 4.59 -13.74 -0.93
CA TYR A 101 5.63 -14.76 -0.95
C TYR A 101 5.62 -15.56 0.35
N ILE A 102 5.41 -16.87 0.22
CA ILE A 102 5.46 -17.84 1.32
C ILE A 102 6.75 -18.64 1.15
N ARG A 103 7.76 -18.31 1.94
CA ARG A 103 9.12 -18.86 1.82
C ARG A 103 9.14 -20.37 1.95
N GLU A 104 8.41 -20.92 2.93
CA GLU A 104 8.37 -22.35 3.27
C GLU A 104 7.83 -23.20 2.11
N LYS A 105 6.97 -22.60 1.28
CA LYS A 105 6.36 -23.25 0.11
C LYS A 105 7.03 -22.84 -1.20
N SER A 106 8.02 -21.94 -1.15
CA SER A 106 8.56 -21.24 -2.32
C SER A 106 7.46 -20.69 -3.24
N HIS A 107 6.32 -20.32 -2.66
CA HIS A 107 5.14 -19.90 -3.39
C HIS A 107 5.14 -18.40 -3.51
N ARG A 108 5.14 -17.88 -4.73
CA ARG A 108 5.13 -16.45 -5.04
C ARG A 108 3.99 -16.16 -6.01
N ARG A 109 3.21 -15.11 -5.75
CA ARG A 109 2.09 -14.73 -6.62
C ARG A 109 1.88 -13.22 -6.61
N LEU A 110 1.47 -12.71 -7.77
CA LEU A 110 0.83 -11.41 -7.96
C LEU A 110 -0.64 -11.62 -8.31
N PHE A 111 -1.52 -10.79 -7.75
CA PHE A 111 -2.93 -10.77 -8.12
C PHE A 111 -3.51 -9.36 -7.97
N PRO A 112 -4.48 -8.96 -8.81
CA PRO A 112 -5.17 -7.68 -8.66
C PRO A 112 -5.77 -7.54 -7.25
N HIS A 113 -5.66 -6.36 -6.64
CA HIS A 113 -6.20 -6.11 -5.31
C HIS A 113 -6.88 -4.73 -5.26
N PRO A 114 -8.12 -4.63 -4.73
CA PRO A 114 -8.92 -3.40 -4.80
C PRO A 114 -8.54 -2.34 -3.74
N VAL A 115 -7.26 -2.29 -3.33
CA VAL A 115 -6.83 -1.45 -2.20
C VAL A 115 -7.00 0.04 -2.51
N LEU A 116 -6.78 0.43 -3.76
CA LEU A 116 -6.93 1.80 -4.20
C LEU A 116 -8.40 2.21 -4.24
N GLU A 117 -9.28 1.32 -4.66
CA GLU A 117 -10.71 1.55 -4.75
C GLU A 117 -11.31 1.77 -3.36
N HIS A 118 -10.92 0.95 -2.37
CA HIS A 118 -11.27 1.18 -0.97
C HIS A 118 -10.76 2.54 -0.47
N TYR A 119 -9.52 2.88 -0.79
CA TYR A 119 -8.91 4.16 -0.44
C TYR A 119 -9.70 5.33 -1.05
N LEU A 120 -9.95 5.32 -2.36
CA LEU A 120 -10.73 6.36 -3.05
C LEU A 120 -12.14 6.50 -2.48
N GLY A 121 -12.81 5.38 -2.17
CA GLY A 121 -14.13 5.39 -1.56
C GLY A 121 -14.14 6.03 -0.17
N ALA A 122 -13.11 5.79 0.65
CA ALA A 122 -12.96 6.46 1.93
C ALA A 122 -12.85 7.99 1.77
N ARG A 123 -12.02 8.46 0.83
CA ARG A 123 -11.88 9.89 0.53
C ARG A 123 -13.18 10.53 0.04
N MET A 124 -13.93 9.83 -0.80
CA MET A 124 -15.23 10.33 -1.26
C MET A 124 -16.22 10.52 -0.11
N ARG A 125 -16.23 9.61 0.87
CA ARG A 125 -17.09 9.72 2.07
C ARG A 125 -16.64 10.83 3.02
N GLU A 126 -15.34 11.08 3.13
CA GLU A 126 -14.77 12.18 3.93
C GLU A 126 -15.01 13.55 3.28
N GLY A 127 -15.21 13.58 1.96
CA GLY A 127 -15.34 14.78 1.16
C GLY A 127 -14.03 15.13 0.47
N LEU A 128 -14.10 15.36 -0.85
CA LEU A 128 -12.92 15.68 -1.64
C LEU A 128 -12.49 17.15 -1.44
N PRO A 129 -11.19 17.44 -1.33
CA PRO A 129 -10.71 18.81 -1.43
C PRO A 129 -11.01 19.39 -2.81
N LEU A 130 -10.97 20.72 -2.92
CA LEU A 130 -11.13 21.39 -4.21
C LEU A 130 -10.06 20.90 -5.21
N PRO A 131 -10.44 20.61 -6.47
CA PRO A 131 -9.47 20.26 -7.49
C PRO A 131 -8.42 21.36 -7.66
N VAL A 132 -7.14 20.97 -7.68
CA VAL A 132 -6.04 21.93 -7.86
C VAL A 132 -5.84 22.32 -9.33
N ALA A 133 -6.40 21.54 -10.25
CA ALA A 133 -6.37 21.77 -11.68
C ALA A 133 -7.56 21.05 -12.37
N SER A 134 -7.96 21.56 -13.53
CA SER A 134 -9.02 21.00 -14.36
C SER A 134 -8.57 20.92 -15.81
N PHE A 135 -8.83 19.78 -16.46
CA PHE A 135 -8.39 19.46 -17.81
C PHE A 135 -9.56 18.96 -18.66
N ALA A 136 -9.49 19.20 -19.97
CA ALA A 136 -10.50 18.69 -20.91
C ALA A 136 -10.21 17.24 -21.32
N THR A 137 -8.96 16.78 -21.21
CA THR A 137 -8.56 15.43 -21.61
C THR A 137 -7.56 14.80 -20.64
N ARG A 138 -7.50 13.46 -20.66
CA ARG A 138 -6.50 12.69 -19.91
C ARG A 138 -5.07 13.04 -20.33
N GLN A 139 -4.85 13.23 -21.62
CA GLN A 139 -3.53 13.57 -22.17
C GLN A 139 -2.99 14.91 -21.62
N GLU A 140 -3.85 15.92 -21.50
CA GLU A 140 -3.48 17.22 -20.89
C GLU A 140 -3.10 17.06 -19.42
N ALA A 141 -3.89 16.28 -18.66
CA ALA A 141 -3.62 16.02 -17.26
C ALA A 141 -2.30 15.26 -17.06
N ASP A 142 -2.02 14.25 -17.89
CA ASP A 142 -0.77 13.50 -17.86
C ASP A 142 0.42 14.43 -18.18
N ALA A 143 0.31 15.26 -19.23
CA ALA A 143 1.36 16.21 -19.59
C ALA A 143 1.64 17.22 -18.47
N TRP A 144 0.59 17.74 -17.81
CA TRP A 144 0.72 18.61 -16.65
C TRP A 144 1.42 17.89 -15.49
N PHE A 145 1.05 16.65 -15.20
CA PHE A 145 1.59 15.94 -14.05
C PHE A 145 3.05 15.51 -14.26
N GLN A 146 3.39 15.08 -15.47
CA GLN A 146 4.76 14.71 -15.83
C GLN A 146 5.68 15.93 -15.93
N GLY A 147 5.15 17.11 -16.28
CA GLY A 147 5.91 18.36 -16.37
C GLY A 147 6.35 18.94 -15.02
N GLN A 148 5.84 18.43 -13.90
CA GLN A 148 6.19 18.94 -12.57
C GLN A 148 7.54 18.42 -12.10
N SER A 149 8.44 19.36 -11.76
CA SER A 149 9.75 19.06 -11.16
C SER A 149 9.63 18.50 -9.74
N VAL A 150 8.64 18.98 -8.97
CA VAL A 150 8.34 18.51 -7.61
C VAL A 150 6.83 18.27 -7.51
N PRO A 151 6.33 17.12 -8.00
CA PRO A 151 4.91 16.81 -7.95
C PRO A 151 4.45 16.65 -6.49
N PRO A 152 3.22 17.07 -6.14
CA PRO A 152 2.63 16.72 -4.86
C PRO A 152 2.49 15.19 -4.75
N ARG A 153 2.58 14.65 -3.53
CA ARG A 153 2.38 13.21 -3.29
C ARG A 153 1.01 12.74 -3.79
N GLN A 154 0.02 13.61 -3.63
CA GLN A 154 -1.28 13.43 -4.22
C GLN A 154 -1.97 14.78 -4.44
N ALA A 155 -2.86 14.84 -5.41
CA ALA A 155 -3.75 15.97 -5.63
C ALA A 155 -5.06 15.52 -6.27
N VAL A 156 -6.17 16.12 -5.87
CA VAL A 156 -7.42 16.00 -6.61
C VAL A 156 -7.35 16.95 -7.80
N ILE A 157 -7.65 16.43 -8.98
CA ILE A 157 -7.78 17.18 -10.24
C ILE A 157 -9.12 16.82 -10.87
N GLN A 158 -9.52 17.57 -11.90
CA GLN A 158 -10.71 17.28 -12.67
C GLN A 158 -10.34 17.01 -14.12
N ILE A 159 -10.91 15.96 -14.71
CA ILE A 159 -10.73 15.63 -16.13
C ILE A 159 -12.12 15.43 -16.73
N SER A 160 -12.48 16.25 -17.72
CA SER A 160 -13.81 16.19 -18.36
C SER A 160 -14.99 16.27 -17.39
N GLY A 161 -14.82 16.98 -16.27
CA GLY A 161 -15.84 17.10 -15.24
C GLY A 161 -15.79 16.02 -14.15
N GLU A 162 -15.05 14.92 -14.35
CA GLU A 162 -14.90 13.85 -13.36
C GLU A 162 -13.70 14.11 -12.42
N PRO A 163 -13.87 13.99 -11.10
CA PRO A 163 -12.74 14.07 -10.17
C PRO A 163 -11.80 12.87 -10.34
N HIS A 164 -10.50 13.16 -10.33
CA HIS A 164 -9.43 12.18 -10.37
C HIS A 164 -8.41 12.46 -9.27
N LEU A 165 -7.73 11.42 -8.82
CA LEU A 165 -6.59 11.52 -7.93
C LEU A 165 -5.30 11.35 -8.73
N ALA A 166 -4.50 12.41 -8.84
CA ALA A 166 -3.13 12.33 -9.29
C ALA A 166 -2.24 11.92 -8.13
N VAL A 167 -1.40 10.90 -8.31
CA VAL A 167 -0.58 10.28 -7.25
C VAL A 167 0.87 10.19 -7.69
N TYR A 168 1.78 10.63 -6.84
CA TYR A 168 3.22 10.45 -7.00
C TYR A 168 3.75 9.47 -5.94
N HIS A 169 4.33 8.37 -6.40
CA HIS A 169 5.01 7.37 -5.59
C HIS A 169 6.52 7.65 -5.58
N PRO A 170 7.04 8.45 -4.63
CA PRO A 170 8.43 8.91 -4.67
C PRO A 170 9.44 7.77 -4.58
N ASN A 171 9.11 6.69 -3.87
CA ASN A 171 10.02 5.57 -3.65
C ASN A 171 10.28 4.73 -4.91
N ILE A 172 9.41 4.81 -5.92
CA ILE A 172 9.61 4.20 -7.24
C ILE A 172 9.63 5.23 -8.37
N ASN A 173 9.60 6.52 -8.02
CA ASN A 173 9.48 7.65 -8.94
C ASN A 173 8.38 7.46 -10.00
N HIS A 174 7.19 7.00 -9.57
CA HIS A 174 6.08 6.68 -10.47
C HIS A 174 4.93 7.67 -10.29
N ARG A 175 4.25 8.00 -11.39
CA ARG A 175 3.12 8.94 -11.42
C ARG A 175 1.93 8.28 -12.08
N SER A 176 0.78 8.33 -11.43
CA SER A 176 -0.48 7.74 -11.92
C SER A 176 -1.66 8.67 -11.66
N ILE A 177 -2.69 8.57 -12.50
CA ILE A 177 -3.94 9.33 -12.35
C ILE A 177 -5.11 8.35 -12.32
N TYR A 178 -5.90 8.42 -11.27
CA TYR A 178 -6.98 7.48 -10.97
C TYR A 178 -8.34 8.18 -10.94
N PRO A 179 -9.33 7.71 -11.70
CA PRO A 179 -10.69 8.24 -11.58
C PRO A 179 -11.31 7.81 -10.25
N PHE A 180 -12.01 8.74 -9.58
CA PHE A 180 -12.75 8.39 -8.35
C PHE A 180 -13.91 7.42 -8.62
N SER A 181 -14.39 7.30 -9.86
CA SER A 181 -15.39 6.28 -10.24
C SER A 181 -14.94 4.85 -9.97
N MET A 182 -13.64 4.58 -9.84
CA MET A 182 -13.14 3.26 -9.45
C MET A 182 -13.67 2.80 -8.07
N ALA A 183 -13.96 3.74 -7.16
CA ALA A 183 -14.52 3.41 -5.85
C ALA A 183 -15.87 2.69 -5.93
N ALA A 184 -16.65 2.94 -6.99
CA ALA A 184 -17.96 2.33 -7.18
C ALA A 184 -17.88 0.80 -7.43
N HIS A 185 -16.73 0.28 -7.87
CA HIS A 185 -16.56 -1.16 -8.13
C HIS A 185 -16.54 -2.02 -6.86
N VAL A 186 -16.38 -1.41 -5.69
CA VAL A 186 -16.34 -2.09 -4.39
C VAL A 186 -17.65 -1.94 -3.61
N GLU A 187 -18.41 -0.88 -3.88
CA GLU A 187 -19.67 -0.59 -3.19
C GLU A 187 -20.90 -1.30 -3.80
N ALA A 188 -20.72 -2.01 -4.93
CA ALA A 188 -21.73 -2.93 -5.42
C ALA A 188 -21.82 -4.12 -4.46
N PRO A 189 -22.98 -4.39 -3.81
CA PRO A 189 -23.11 -5.58 -2.99
C PRO A 189 -22.89 -6.80 -3.89
N ASP A 190 -22.04 -7.73 -3.43
CA ASP A 190 -21.91 -9.06 -4.01
C ASP A 190 -23.30 -9.56 -4.40
N GLY A 191 -23.49 -9.70 -5.71
CA GLY A 191 -24.76 -10.11 -6.28
C GLY A 191 -25.20 -11.42 -5.63
N GLN A 192 -26.34 -11.33 -4.94
CA GLN A 192 -27.33 -12.37 -4.75
C GLN A 192 -26.79 -13.79 -4.95
N GLY A 193 -26.44 -14.44 -3.83
CA GLY A 193 -26.33 -15.89 -3.77
C GLY A 193 -27.63 -16.51 -4.29
N GLN A 194 -27.59 -16.95 -5.54
CA GLN A 194 -28.67 -17.63 -6.23
C GLN A 194 -28.85 -19.00 -5.56
N LYS A 195 -29.69 -19.04 -4.52
CA LYS A 195 -30.25 -20.29 -3.99
C LYS A 195 -31.29 -20.81 -4.98
N SER A 196 -30.87 -21.72 -5.84
CA SER A 196 -31.71 -22.68 -6.55
C SER A 196 -30.75 -23.72 -7.16
N GLY A 197 -30.80 -25.01 -6.91
CA GLY A 197 -31.69 -25.90 -6.19
C GLY A 197 -31.30 -27.33 -6.60
N GLY A 198 -31.63 -28.32 -5.76
CA GLY A 198 -31.65 -29.73 -6.14
C GLY A 198 -30.51 -30.59 -5.58
N GLU A 199 -30.70 -31.11 -4.38
CA GLU A 199 -30.20 -32.46 -4.04
C GLU A 199 -30.99 -33.48 -4.87
N PRO A 200 -30.35 -34.47 -5.51
CA PRO A 200 -30.97 -35.74 -5.78
C PRO A 200 -30.64 -36.71 -4.63
N SER A 201 -31.71 -37.26 -4.06
CA SER A 201 -31.70 -38.43 -3.20
C SER A 201 -31.02 -39.62 -3.89
N GLU A 202 -30.17 -40.33 -3.16
CA GLU A 202 -30.16 -41.80 -3.01
C GLU A 202 -29.28 -42.23 -1.83
#